data_AF-A0A351UVX2-F1
#
_entry.id   AF-A0A351UVX2-F1
#
_cell.length_a   1.000
_cell.length_b   1.000
_cell.length_c   1.000
_cell.angle_alpha   90.00
_cell.angle_beta   90.00
_cell.angle_gamma   90.00
#
_symmetry.space_group_name_H-M   'P 1'
#
loop_
_entity.id
_entity.type
_entity.pdbx_description
1 polymer ?
#
loop_
_entity_poly.entity_id
_entity_poly.type
_entity_poly.pdbx_seq_one_letter_code
_entity_poly.pdbx_strand_id
1 'polypeptide(L)'
;MLRFEELHKDIIVFSYQTGPIMGTEGEDGGFSLCLYGNGNLKYCTYRFFEQINLLEMFKMTREETKQIYDIIAESQELLEKIPARLDNGSTDGYSNEFEFLGHERICAWNIRKSFVQGMWLKNRKYYGSYKENMQQENMVLGIFEKICKCLKEQGILLSLTECRMRDDCRMRITWKE
;
A
#
# COMPACT_ATOMS: atom_id res chain seq x y z
N MET A 1 -7.62 18.35 -0.70
CA MET A 1 -7.14 17.42 -1.75
C MET A 1 -7.16 18.13 -3.12
N LEU A 2 -6.23 17.81 -4.03
CA LEU A 2 -6.26 18.30 -5.42
C LEU A 2 -7.49 17.75 -6.15
N ARG A 3 -8.03 18.47 -7.14
CA ARG A 3 -9.11 17.95 -7.99
C ARG A 3 -8.56 16.92 -8.98
N PHE A 4 -9.41 15.99 -9.39
CA PHE A 4 -9.02 14.92 -10.31
C PHE A 4 -8.48 15.45 -11.65
N GLU A 5 -9.04 16.56 -12.15
CA GLU A 5 -8.62 17.20 -13.40
C GLU A 5 -7.22 17.82 -13.33
N GLU A 6 -6.71 18.06 -12.12
CA GLU A 6 -5.40 18.67 -11.86
C GLU A 6 -4.30 17.62 -11.74
N LEU A 7 -4.65 16.33 -11.75
CA LEU A 7 -3.71 15.24 -11.63
C LEU A 7 -2.87 15.07 -12.90
N HIS A 8 -1.56 15.04 -12.74
CA HIS A 8 -0.59 14.80 -13.81
C HIS A 8 0.39 13.69 -13.44
N LYS A 9 1.35 13.44 -14.34
CA LYS A 9 2.28 12.31 -14.26
C LYS A 9 3.20 12.32 -13.03
N ASP A 10 3.38 13.45 -12.36
CA ASP A 10 4.31 13.61 -11.23
C ASP A 10 3.57 13.57 -9.88
N ILE A 11 2.24 13.47 -9.90
CA ILE A 11 1.41 13.35 -8.70
C ILE A 11 1.15 11.87 -8.45
N ILE A 12 1.48 11.38 -7.25
CA ILE A 12 1.13 10.04 -6.78
C ILE A 12 -0.32 10.07 -6.29
N VAL A 13 -1.17 9.24 -6.89
CA VAL A 13 -2.55 9.02 -6.43
C VAL A 13 -2.55 8.02 -5.29
N PHE A 14 -1.83 6.93 -5.49
CA PHE A 14 -1.73 5.84 -4.53
C PHE A 14 -0.39 5.13 -4.70
N SER A 15 0.29 4.84 -3.60
CA SER A 15 1.41 3.91 -3.60
C SER A 15 1.32 2.94 -2.43
N TYR A 16 1.76 1.72 -2.68
CA TYR A 16 1.97 0.70 -1.67
C TYR A 16 3.34 0.08 -1.84
N GLN A 17 4.07 -0.10 -0.75
CA GLN A 17 5.34 -0.81 -0.74
C GLN A 17 5.39 -1.75 0.47
N THR A 18 5.96 -2.92 0.26
CA THR A 18 6.20 -3.91 1.30
C THR A 18 7.52 -4.60 1.10
N GLY A 19 8.15 -4.99 2.21
CA GLY A 19 9.40 -5.74 2.20
C GLY A 19 9.76 -6.22 3.59
N PRO A 20 10.68 -7.18 3.71
CA PRO A 20 11.18 -7.60 5.00
C PRO A 20 11.99 -6.46 5.66
N ILE A 21 11.95 -6.38 6.99
CA ILE A 21 12.75 -5.41 7.76
C ILE A 21 14.21 -5.88 7.89
N MET A 22 14.42 -7.20 7.87
CA MET A 22 15.72 -7.87 7.97
C MET A 22 15.77 -9.01 6.96
N GLY A 23 16.94 -9.28 6.39
CA GLY A 23 17.12 -10.29 5.35
C GLY A 23 18.58 -10.38 4.90
N THR A 24 18.85 -11.35 4.03
CA THR A 24 20.17 -11.57 3.45
C THR A 24 20.24 -10.95 2.06
N GLU A 25 21.40 -10.43 1.67
CA GLU A 25 21.62 -9.91 0.32
C GLU A 25 21.24 -10.93 -0.76
N GLY A 26 20.47 -10.47 -1.75
CA GLY A 26 19.98 -11.29 -2.86
C GLY A 26 18.67 -12.03 -2.58
N GLU A 27 18.18 -12.08 -1.34
CA GLU A 27 16.86 -12.62 -1.01
C GLU A 27 15.73 -11.69 -1.49
N ASP A 28 14.48 -12.13 -1.36
CA ASP A 28 13.31 -11.32 -1.69
C ASP A 28 13.26 -10.03 -0.85
N GLY A 29 13.26 -8.89 -1.54
CA GLY A 29 13.16 -7.55 -0.95
C GLY A 29 11.73 -7.01 -0.94
N GLY A 30 10.76 -7.80 -1.40
CA GLY A 30 9.37 -7.40 -1.54
C GLY A 30 9.08 -6.63 -2.82
N PHE A 31 8.07 -5.77 -2.80
CA PHE A 31 7.58 -5.08 -3.99
C PHE A 31 6.97 -3.71 -3.70
N SER A 32 6.79 -2.93 -4.76
CA SER A 32 6.04 -1.68 -4.73
C SER A 32 5.10 -1.57 -5.92
N LEU A 33 3.98 -0.89 -5.69
CA LEU A 33 3.01 -0.47 -6.69
C LEU A 33 2.77 1.02 -6.54
N CYS A 34 2.84 1.79 -7.62
CA CYS A 34 2.65 3.23 -7.61
C CYS A 34 1.80 3.69 -8.79
N LEU A 35 0.63 4.25 -8.48
CA LEU A 35 -0.30 4.86 -9.42
C LEU A 35 -0.11 6.37 -9.45
N TYR A 36 0.18 6.90 -10.64
CA TYR A 36 0.31 8.32 -10.89
C TYR A 36 -0.97 8.93 -11.44
N GLY A 37 -1.11 10.25 -11.31
CA GLY A 37 -2.29 11.03 -11.67
C GLY A 37 -2.73 10.91 -13.13
N ASN A 38 -1.78 10.66 -14.03
CA ASN A 38 -2.08 10.42 -15.44
C ASN A 38 -2.53 8.97 -15.73
N GLY A 39 -2.64 8.09 -14.73
CA GLY A 39 -2.97 6.67 -14.86
C GLY A 39 -1.78 5.76 -15.15
N ASN A 40 -0.54 6.27 -15.14
CA ASN A 40 0.63 5.38 -15.19
C ASN A 40 0.66 4.56 -13.90
N LEU A 41 0.81 3.25 -14.03
CA LEU A 41 0.92 2.33 -12.90
C LEU A 41 2.26 1.62 -13.00
N LYS A 42 3.13 1.84 -12.02
CA LYS A 42 4.47 1.28 -11.93
C LYS A 42 4.47 0.16 -10.89
N TYR A 43 4.89 -1.02 -11.28
CA TYR A 43 5.12 -2.16 -10.40
C TYR A 43 6.61 -2.48 -10.37
N CYS A 44 7.18 -2.69 -9.19
CA CYS A 44 8.57 -3.10 -9.03
C CYS A 44 8.69 -4.23 -8.01
N THR A 45 9.56 -5.19 -8.27
CA THR A 45 10.03 -6.13 -7.24
C THR A 45 11.50 -5.89 -6.95
N TYR A 46 11.89 -6.17 -5.72
CA TYR A 46 13.21 -5.85 -5.19
C TYR A 46 13.87 -7.13 -4.68
N ARG A 47 15.20 -7.14 -4.71
CA ARG A 47 16.00 -7.97 -3.83
C ARG A 47 16.37 -7.19 -2.59
N PHE A 48 16.63 -7.90 -1.50
CA PHE A 48 17.11 -7.30 -0.27
C PHE A 48 18.40 -6.50 -0.53
N PHE A 49 18.53 -5.32 0.09
CA PHE A 49 19.47 -4.24 -0.28
C PHE A 49 19.15 -3.49 -1.60
N GLU A 50 17.85 -3.36 -1.91
CA GLU A 50 17.27 -2.41 -2.89
C GLU A 50 17.69 -2.57 -4.36
N GLN A 51 18.23 -3.72 -4.74
CA GLN A 51 18.43 -4.01 -6.16
C GLN A 51 17.07 -4.31 -6.81
N ILE A 52 16.66 -3.47 -7.77
CA ILE A 52 15.44 -3.71 -8.55
C ILE A 52 15.64 -4.99 -9.37
N ASN A 53 14.73 -5.95 -9.19
CA ASN A 53 14.74 -7.23 -9.90
C ASN A 53 13.82 -7.19 -11.13
N LEU A 54 12.65 -6.58 -10.99
CA LEU A 54 11.64 -6.42 -12.03
C LEU A 54 11.06 -5.01 -11.96
N LEU A 55 10.82 -4.43 -13.13
CA LEU A 55 10.03 -3.22 -13.30
C LEU A 55 9.03 -3.43 -14.42
N GLU A 56 7.76 -3.18 -14.12
CA GLU A 56 6.69 -3.19 -15.11
C GLU A 56 5.94 -1.87 -15.10
N MET A 57 5.56 -1.39 -16.27
CA MET A 57 4.71 -0.21 -16.41
C MET A 57 3.44 -0.53 -17.18
N PHE A 58 2.34 -0.05 -16.61
CA PHE A 58 0.99 -0.19 -17.12
C PHE A 58 0.35 1.18 -17.28
N LYS A 59 -0.76 1.19 -18.02
CA LYS A 59 -1.60 2.37 -18.14
C LYS A 59 -3.02 2.01 -17.79
N MET A 60 -3.47 2.59 -16.69
CA MET A 60 -4.87 2.63 -16.31
C MET A 60 -5.59 3.69 -17.16
N THR A 61 -6.86 3.45 -17.45
CA THR A 61 -7.73 4.46 -18.06
C THR A 61 -7.98 5.61 -17.09
N ARG A 62 -8.55 6.70 -17.61
CA ARG A 62 -8.92 7.85 -16.79
C ARG A 62 -9.98 7.45 -15.76
N GLU A 63 -10.95 6.64 -16.18
CA GLU A 63 -12.06 6.16 -15.36
C GLU A 63 -11.55 5.22 -14.25
N GLU A 64 -10.65 4.29 -14.58
CA GLU A 64 -10.01 3.38 -13.62
C GLU A 64 -9.22 4.15 -12.56
N THR A 65 -8.44 5.15 -12.99
CA THR A 65 -7.67 6.02 -12.08
C THR A 65 -8.60 6.84 -11.18
N LYS A 66 -9.73 7.31 -11.73
CA LYS A 66 -10.72 8.09 -11.00
C LYS A 66 -11.37 7.29 -9.88
N GLN A 67 -11.67 6.00 -10.09
CA GLN A 67 -12.25 5.17 -9.05
C GLN A 67 -11.37 5.08 -7.80
N ILE A 68 -10.05 4.93 -7.97
CA ILE A 68 -9.10 4.92 -6.85
C ILE A 68 -9.02 6.29 -6.18
N TYR A 69 -8.98 7.36 -6.98
CA TYR A 69 -9.03 8.73 -6.47
C TYR A 69 -10.30 8.98 -5.64
N ASP A 70 -11.46 8.54 -6.10
CA ASP A 70 -12.75 8.75 -5.41
C ASP A 70 -12.75 8.01 -4.05
N ILE A 71 -12.22 6.78 -3.98
CA ILE A 71 -12.06 6.04 -2.72
C ILE A 71 -11.22 6.83 -1.69
N ILE A 72 -10.13 7.44 -2.15
CA ILE A 72 -9.23 8.24 -1.30
C ILE A 72 -9.93 9.54 -0.87
N ALA A 73 -10.61 10.21 -1.80
CA ALA A 73 -11.38 11.44 -1.55
C ALA A 73 -12.44 11.21 -0.46
N GLU A 74 -13.22 10.14 -0.58
CA GLU A 74 -14.25 9.75 0.38
C GLU A 74 -13.68 9.37 1.74
N SER A 75 -12.42 8.94 1.79
CA SER A 75 -11.74 8.49 3.01
C SER A 75 -10.89 9.59 3.66
N GLN A 76 -10.92 10.82 3.15
CA GLN A 76 -10.03 11.91 3.60
C GLN A 76 -10.15 12.18 5.11
N GLU A 77 -11.38 12.29 5.65
CA GLU A 77 -11.61 12.53 7.08
C GLU A 77 -11.12 11.38 7.98
N LEU A 78 -11.03 10.16 7.45
CA LEU A 78 -10.46 9.02 8.16
C LEU A 78 -8.94 9.08 8.12
N LEU A 79 -8.36 9.35 6.95
CA LEU A 79 -6.92 9.47 6.75
C LEU A 79 -6.32 10.54 7.66
N GLU A 80 -6.95 11.71 7.79
CA GLU A 80 -6.49 12.82 8.66
C GLU A 80 -6.33 12.43 10.15
N LYS A 81 -6.95 11.33 10.60
CA LYS A 81 -6.86 10.82 11.98
C LYS A 81 -5.74 9.78 12.16
N ILE A 82 -5.10 9.37 11.08
CA ILE A 82 -4.12 8.28 11.07
C ILE A 82 -2.72 8.90 11.09
N PRO A 83 -1.88 8.57 12.09
CA PRO A 83 -0.52 9.06 12.14
C PRO A 83 0.33 8.44 11.03
N ALA A 84 1.40 9.13 10.65
CA ALA A 84 2.37 8.64 9.66
C ALA A 84 3.08 7.34 10.09
N ARG A 85 3.12 7.03 11.39
CA ARG A 85 3.70 5.78 11.90
C ARG A 85 2.69 5.05 12.77
N LEU A 86 2.33 3.83 12.35
CA LEU A 86 1.53 2.89 13.13
C LEU A 86 2.47 1.95 13.88
N ASP A 87 2.44 2.03 15.20
CA ASP A 87 3.27 1.24 16.11
C ASP A 87 2.40 0.26 16.89
N ASN A 88 2.61 -1.03 16.63
CA ASN A 88 1.95 -2.13 17.29
C ASN A 88 2.89 -2.93 18.21
N GLY A 89 4.10 -2.41 18.46
CA GLY A 89 5.16 -3.02 19.27
C GLY A 89 5.99 -4.07 18.55
N SER A 90 5.82 -4.23 17.23
CA SER A 90 6.66 -5.14 16.43
C SER A 90 8.08 -4.58 16.28
N THR A 91 9.07 -5.46 16.25
CA THR A 91 10.49 -5.11 16.05
C THR A 91 11.12 -5.83 14.86
N ASP A 92 10.37 -6.71 14.20
CA ASP A 92 10.78 -7.60 13.13
C ASP A 92 9.62 -7.85 12.14
N GLY A 93 9.86 -8.65 11.11
CA GLY A 93 8.85 -9.01 10.12
C GLY A 93 8.86 -8.10 8.89
N TYR A 94 7.67 -7.64 8.47
CA TYR A 94 7.49 -6.91 7.21
C TYR A 94 7.09 -5.46 7.43
N SER A 95 7.71 -4.55 6.69
CA SER A 95 7.27 -3.18 6.55
C SER A 95 6.13 -3.08 5.54
N ASN A 96 5.25 -2.11 5.76
CA ASN A 96 4.13 -1.77 4.91
C ASN A 96 4.06 -0.25 4.86
N GLU A 97 4.25 0.31 3.68
CA GLU A 97 4.22 1.74 3.44
C GLU A 97 3.07 2.05 2.49
N PHE A 98 2.21 2.99 2.90
CA PHE A 98 1.05 3.43 2.14
C PHE A 98 1.17 4.93 1.88
N GLU A 99 0.99 5.34 0.64
CA GLU A 99 0.91 6.74 0.26
C GLU A 99 -0.43 6.98 -0.43
N PHE A 100 -1.24 7.87 0.15
CA PHE A 100 -2.54 8.26 -0.39
C PHE A 100 -2.47 9.72 -0.81
N LEU A 101 -3.08 10.07 -1.93
CA LEU A 101 -3.06 11.44 -2.45
C LEU A 101 -3.42 12.48 -1.39
N GLY A 102 -2.52 13.42 -1.16
CA GLY A 102 -2.72 14.52 -0.21
C GLY A 102 -2.58 14.12 1.26
N HIS A 103 -2.03 12.95 1.56
CA HIS A 103 -1.72 12.48 2.90
C HIS A 103 -0.23 12.15 3.04
N GLU A 104 0.31 12.30 4.26
CA GLU A 104 1.66 11.83 4.56
C GLU A 104 1.75 10.31 4.41
N ARG A 105 2.93 9.81 4.05
CA ARG A 105 3.17 8.36 3.98
C ARG A 105 2.92 7.71 5.34
N ILE A 106 2.14 6.65 5.34
CA ILE A 106 1.84 5.84 6.53
C ILE A 106 2.71 4.59 6.51
N CYS A 107 3.56 4.45 7.52
CA CYS A 107 4.43 3.30 7.71
C CYS A 107 3.91 2.43 8.87
N ALA A 108 3.79 1.13 8.64
CA ALA A 108 3.33 0.15 9.62
C ALA A 108 4.13 -1.14 9.51
N TRP A 109 4.38 -1.81 10.64
CA TRP A 109 5.09 -3.09 10.67
C TRP A 109 4.12 -4.21 11.04
N ASN A 110 4.14 -5.32 10.30
CA ASN A 110 3.23 -6.46 10.49
C ASN A 110 1.74 -6.05 10.60
N ILE A 111 1.33 -5.06 9.79
CA ILE A 111 -0.04 -4.55 9.83
C ILE A 111 -1.04 -5.68 9.60
N ARG A 112 -2.10 -5.73 10.41
CA ARG A 112 -3.12 -6.76 10.29
C ARG A 112 -4.47 -6.29 10.78
N LYS A 113 -5.52 -6.88 10.22
CA LYS A 113 -6.88 -6.63 10.69
C LYS A 113 -7.06 -7.25 12.07
N SER A 114 -7.48 -6.44 13.03
CA SER A 114 -7.61 -6.83 14.43
C SER A 114 -9.06 -6.72 14.90
N PHE A 115 -9.58 -7.76 15.55
CA PHE A 115 -10.86 -7.67 16.26
C PHE A 115 -10.63 -6.98 17.62
N VAL A 116 -10.69 -5.64 17.63
CA VAL A 116 -10.31 -4.79 18.76
C VAL A 116 -11.02 -5.20 20.07
N GLN A 117 -12.33 -5.44 20.03
CA GLN A 117 -13.10 -5.82 21.21
C GLN A 117 -12.66 -7.20 21.77
N GLY A 118 -12.42 -8.18 20.89
CA GLY A 118 -11.92 -9.49 21.31
C GLY A 118 -10.50 -9.47 21.84
N MET A 119 -9.67 -8.50 21.43
CA MET A 119 -8.31 -8.36 21.95
C MET A 119 -8.26 -8.02 23.44
N TRP A 120 -9.29 -7.35 23.96
CA TRP A 120 -9.40 -7.11 25.41
C TRP A 120 -9.47 -8.42 26.21
N LEU A 121 -10.21 -9.42 25.72
CA LEU A 121 -10.34 -10.75 26.35
C LEU A 121 -9.05 -11.56 26.23
N LYS A 122 -8.37 -11.48 25.09
CA LYS A 122 -7.18 -12.30 24.79
C LYS A 122 -5.91 -11.76 25.43
N ASN A 123 -5.69 -10.44 25.37
CA ASN A 123 -4.48 -9.81 25.91
C ASN A 123 -4.76 -8.37 26.34
N ARG A 124 -5.17 -8.22 27.61
CA ARG A 124 -5.53 -6.93 28.21
C ARG A 124 -4.38 -5.92 28.23
N LYS A 125 -3.12 -6.37 28.44
CA LYS A 125 -1.95 -5.49 28.45
C LYS A 125 -1.68 -4.90 27.07
N TYR A 126 -1.72 -5.75 26.05
CA TYR A 126 -1.57 -5.33 24.66
C TYR A 126 -2.70 -4.39 24.24
N TYR A 127 -3.95 -4.76 24.55
CA TYR A 127 -5.11 -3.90 24.29
C TYR A 127 -4.97 -2.52 24.92
N GLY A 128 -4.58 -2.45 26.20
CA GLY A 128 -4.40 -1.17 26.89
C GLY A 128 -3.36 -0.25 26.25
N SER A 129 -2.34 -0.83 25.60
CA SER A 129 -1.23 -0.07 25.00
C SER A 129 -1.48 0.29 23.53
N TYR A 130 -2.17 -0.58 22.79
CA TYR A 130 -2.26 -0.50 21.31
C TYR A 130 -3.69 -0.47 20.75
N LYS A 131 -4.71 -0.22 21.59
CA LYS A 131 -6.12 -0.16 21.14
C LYS A 131 -6.32 0.82 19.97
N GLU A 132 -5.81 2.04 20.13
CA GLU A 132 -5.95 3.09 19.13
C GLU A 132 -5.21 2.72 17.84
N ASN A 133 -3.99 2.22 17.96
CA ASN A 133 -3.23 1.72 16.81
C ASN A 133 -3.99 0.62 16.05
N MET A 134 -4.58 -0.36 16.75
CA MET A 134 -5.39 -1.40 16.09
C MET A 134 -6.60 -0.83 15.33
N GLN A 135 -7.21 0.25 15.83
CA GLN A 135 -8.30 0.92 15.13
C GLN A 135 -7.79 1.63 13.88
N GLN A 136 -6.65 2.32 13.96
CA GLN A 136 -6.02 3.01 12.84
C GLN A 136 -5.52 2.02 11.78
N GLU A 137 -4.87 0.92 12.16
CA GLU A 137 -4.48 -0.17 11.25
C GLU A 137 -5.70 -0.72 10.49
N ASN A 138 -6.81 -0.96 11.20
CA ASN A 138 -8.06 -1.39 10.57
C ASN A 138 -8.61 -0.35 9.58
N MET A 139 -8.47 0.95 9.86
CA MET A 139 -8.89 2.02 8.94
C MET A 139 -8.05 2.02 7.67
N VAL A 140 -6.71 2.00 7.79
CA VAL A 140 -5.80 1.93 6.63
C VAL A 140 -6.10 0.70 5.78
N LEU A 141 -6.21 -0.47 6.42
CA LEU A 141 -6.52 -1.72 5.73
C LEU A 141 -7.89 -1.69 5.06
N GLY A 142 -8.89 -1.03 5.66
CA GLY A 142 -10.21 -0.88 5.06
C GLY A 142 -10.18 -0.04 3.77
N ILE A 143 -9.37 1.02 3.73
CA ILE A 143 -9.17 1.84 2.52
C ILE A 143 -8.39 1.03 1.48
N PHE A 144 -7.30 0.39 1.89
CA PHE A 144 -6.47 -0.45 1.03
C PHE A 144 -7.27 -1.59 0.40
N GLU A 145 -8.11 -2.31 1.16
CA GLU A 145 -8.98 -3.38 0.66
C GLU A 145 -9.94 -2.88 -0.44
N LYS A 146 -10.48 -1.66 -0.31
CA LYS A 146 -11.32 -1.04 -1.36
C LYS A 146 -10.52 -0.79 -2.63
N ILE A 147 -9.30 -0.27 -2.51
CA ILE A 147 -8.40 -0.04 -3.65
C ILE A 147 -8.02 -1.38 -4.31
N CYS A 148 -7.66 -2.39 -3.53
CA CYS A 148 -7.38 -3.74 -4.03
C CYS A 148 -8.57 -4.32 -4.79
N LYS A 149 -9.80 -4.11 -4.33
CA LYS A 149 -11.00 -4.55 -5.03
C LYS A 149 -11.15 -3.84 -6.38
N CYS A 150 -10.96 -2.53 -6.43
CA CYS A 150 -10.99 -1.75 -7.66
C CYS A 150 -9.92 -2.22 -8.67
N LEU A 151 -8.69 -2.43 -8.21
CA LEU A 151 -7.60 -2.98 -9.04
C LEU A 151 -7.92 -4.40 -9.56
N LYS A 152 -8.54 -5.24 -8.72
CA LYS A 152 -8.92 -6.61 -9.10
C LYS A 152 -9.94 -6.64 -10.23
N GLU A 153 -10.89 -5.71 -10.23
CA GLU A 153 -11.87 -5.55 -11.33
C GLU A 153 -11.19 -5.21 -12.66
N GLN A 154 -9.97 -4.67 -12.61
CA GLN A 154 -9.16 -4.29 -13.76
C GLN A 154 -8.09 -5.34 -14.12
N GLY A 155 -8.14 -6.51 -13.48
CA GLY A 155 -7.20 -7.62 -13.71
C GLY A 155 -5.88 -7.53 -12.93
N ILE A 156 -5.77 -6.63 -11.95
CA ILE A 156 -4.58 -6.45 -11.11
C ILE A 156 -4.89 -6.97 -9.71
N LEU A 157 -4.21 -8.04 -9.30
CA LEU A 157 -4.35 -8.56 -7.94
C LEU A 157 -3.34 -7.86 -7.03
N LEU A 158 -3.82 -7.08 -6.06
CA LEU A 158 -2.99 -6.49 -5.02
C LEU A 158 -3.42 -6.99 -3.65
N SER A 159 -2.45 -7.34 -2.81
CA SER A 159 -2.61 -7.70 -1.40
C SER A 159 -1.41 -7.21 -0.59
N LEU A 160 -1.40 -7.48 0.72
CA LEU A 160 -0.25 -7.10 1.55
C LEU A 160 1.04 -7.84 1.18
N THR A 161 0.94 -9.05 0.63
CA THR A 161 2.09 -9.95 0.41
C THR A 161 2.31 -10.34 -1.04
N GLU A 162 1.33 -10.10 -1.91
CA GLU A 162 1.39 -10.46 -3.34
C GLU A 162 0.84 -9.32 -4.18
N CYS A 163 1.53 -9.06 -5.30
CA CYS A 163 1.02 -8.26 -6.40
C CYS A 163 1.19 -9.03 -7.70
N ARG A 164 0.08 -9.22 -8.43
CA ARG A 164 0.06 -9.85 -9.74
C ARG A 164 -0.55 -8.90 -10.74
N MET A 165 0.27 -8.47 -11.68
CA MET A 165 -0.14 -7.60 -12.76
C MET A 165 -0.81 -8.41 -13.87
N ARG A 166 -1.64 -7.74 -14.67
CA ARG A 166 -2.19 -8.27 -15.92
C ARG A 166 -1.10 -8.38 -16.99
N ASP A 167 -1.34 -9.17 -18.03
CA ASP A 167 -0.30 -9.50 -19.03
C ASP A 167 -0.04 -8.40 -20.08
N ASP A 168 -0.91 -7.38 -20.17
CA ASP A 168 -0.87 -6.30 -21.18
C ASP A 168 0.14 -5.17 -20.85
N CYS A 169 1.25 -5.51 -20.19
CA CYS A 169 2.25 -4.54 -19.76
C CYS A 169 2.81 -3.76 -20.96
N ARG A 170 2.97 -2.44 -20.81
CA ARG A 170 3.56 -1.60 -21.86
C ARG A 170 5.07 -1.73 -21.92
N MET A 171 5.68 -2.01 -20.77
CA MET A 171 7.11 -2.15 -20.62
C MET A 171 7.37 -3.12 -19.47
N ARG A 172 8.33 -4.02 -19.69
CA ARG A 172 8.87 -4.94 -18.69
C ARG A 172 10.38 -4.91 -18.79
N ILE A 173 11.04 -4.62 -17.68
CA ILE A 173 12.50 -4.63 -17.56
C ILE A 173 12.84 -5.64 -16.46
N THR A 174 13.71 -6.58 -16.78
CA THR A 174 14.29 -7.53 -15.82
C THR A 174 15.80 -7.34 -15.80
N TRP A 175 16.36 -7.30 -14.61
CA TRP A 175 17.81 -7.28 -14.43
C TRP A 175 18.30 -8.72 -14.35
N LYS A 176 19.23 -9.09 -15.22
CA LYS A 176 19.92 -10.39 -15.13
C LYS A 176 21.02 -10.27 -14.10
N GLU A 177 21.17 -11.32 -13.30
CA GLU A 177 22.35 -11.57 -12.45
C GLU A 177 23.63 -11.63 -13.27
#